data_AF-A0A1S2GSP3-F1
#
_entry.id   AF-A0A1S2GSP3-F1
#
_cell.length_a   1.000
_cell.length_b   1.000
_cell.length_c   1.000
_cell.angle_alpha   90.00
_cell.angle_beta   90.00
_cell.angle_gamma   90.00
#
_symmetry.space_group_name_H-M   'P 1'
#
loop_
_entity.id
_entity.type
_entity.pdbx_description
1 polymer ?
#
loop_
_entity_poly.entity_id
_entity_poly.type
_entity_poly.pdbx_seq_one_letter_code
_entity_poly.pdbx_strand_id
1 'polypeptide(L)'
;MRSFQTADVSDPVMAKYSMVAAVLEATLYSLKMARVARLGGYDEITLEDLAREFREGSGDAGICFEWTVHDAIARRDPLIHPLASQVLEDFCGIGDGADSILFGPEKDGRIPILESVNEALTPDSRLYVGKRGHPPKLQRYIPDIIEAFHAKGDGEKLPRSISGIWKADLFIGNPQSDKWVGTTVKSRAGGLQGASGLRIGIYPSESPRDTPRRDGRLGLIRLPLPYDGGFSELYYKSFFLVRAFLRADALLPSRVDLPDAEDRYITDELRARAEFPAREVIGAVRAMSQSDLLKTEDVQLVQSDVSLSVDGLAETVDDDTEGAVSLAPAPLLGG
;
A
#
# COMPACT_ATOMS: atom_id res chain seq x y z
N MET A 1 -3.14 11.45 -15.09
CA MET A 1 -4.05 11.75 -13.98
C MET A 1 -3.23 11.99 -12.73
N ARG A 2 -3.31 13.18 -12.12
CA ARG A 2 -2.52 13.50 -10.92
C ARG A 2 -3.21 12.88 -9.70
N SER A 3 -2.47 12.17 -8.86
CA SER A 3 -2.93 11.78 -7.52
C SER A 3 -2.71 12.97 -6.60
N PHE A 4 -3.80 13.49 -6.05
CA PHE A 4 -3.74 14.46 -4.96
C PHE A 4 -4.60 13.92 -3.84
N GLN A 5 -4.03 13.89 -2.64
CA GLN A 5 -4.80 13.70 -1.44
C GLN A 5 -5.65 14.97 -1.25
N THR A 6 -6.98 14.80 -1.27
CA THR A 6 -7.95 15.90 -1.21
C THR A 6 -8.39 16.23 0.22
N ALA A 7 -8.03 15.41 1.20
CA ALA A 7 -8.33 15.62 2.62
C ALA A 7 -7.04 15.60 3.44
N ASP A 8 -6.88 16.56 4.34
CA ASP A 8 -5.83 16.50 5.36
C ASP A 8 -5.94 15.19 6.15
N VAL A 9 -4.81 14.58 6.50
CA VAL A 9 -4.81 13.50 7.49
C VAL A 9 -5.33 14.11 8.79
N SER A 10 -6.61 13.88 9.09
CA SER A 10 -7.28 14.53 10.23
C SER A 10 -6.66 14.18 11.58
N ASP A 11 -5.86 13.11 11.64
CA ASP A 11 -4.94 12.79 12.74
C ASP A 11 -3.71 11.99 12.23
N PRO A 12 -2.52 12.61 12.12
CA PRO A 12 -1.27 11.95 11.70
C PRO A 12 -0.91 10.71 12.53
N VAL A 13 -1.32 10.67 13.80
CA VAL A 13 -1.06 9.54 14.70
C VAL A 13 -1.90 8.33 14.29
N MET A 14 -3.17 8.54 13.95
CA MET A 14 -4.08 7.46 13.56
C MET A 14 -3.68 6.81 12.23
N ALA A 15 -3.23 7.61 11.25
CA ALA A 15 -2.69 7.08 10.00
C ALA A 15 -1.39 6.28 10.23
N LYS A 16 -0.56 6.74 11.17
CA LYS A 16 0.71 6.08 11.53
C LYS A 16 0.47 4.74 12.24
N TYR A 17 -0.58 4.59 13.05
CA TYR A 17 -0.93 3.30 13.66
C TYR A 17 -1.19 2.20 12.63
N SER A 18 -1.89 2.50 11.53
CA SER A 18 -2.14 1.52 10.45
C SER A 18 -0.83 1.01 9.86
N MET A 19 0.09 1.93 9.57
CA MET A 19 1.42 1.60 9.03
C MET A 19 2.31 0.87 10.05
N VAL A 20 2.28 1.27 11.32
CA VAL A 20 3.01 0.58 12.39
C VAL A 20 2.53 -0.86 12.55
N ALA A 21 1.21 -1.09 12.54
CA ALA A 21 0.65 -2.44 12.57
C ALA A 21 1.12 -3.27 11.37
N ALA A 22 1.08 -2.70 10.15
CA ALA A 22 1.54 -3.39 8.94
C ALA A 22 3.04 -3.74 8.99
N VAL A 23 3.89 -2.82 9.48
CA VAL A 23 5.34 -3.08 9.61
C VAL A 23 5.63 -4.13 10.68
N LEU A 24 4.96 -4.08 11.83
CA LEU A 24 5.10 -5.09 12.88
C LEU A 24 4.66 -6.47 12.39
N GLU A 25 3.56 -6.53 11.64
CA GLU A 25 3.06 -7.77 11.06
C GLU A 25 4.02 -8.35 10.02
N ALA A 26 4.54 -7.52 9.11
CA ALA A 26 5.56 -7.92 8.15
C ALA A 26 6.82 -8.44 8.87
N THR A 27 7.25 -7.75 9.93
CA THR A 27 8.42 -8.14 10.73
C THR A 27 8.18 -9.49 11.42
N LEU A 28 7.00 -9.69 12.01
CA LEU A 28 6.62 -10.95 12.64
C LEU A 28 6.67 -12.10 11.63
N TYR A 29 6.00 -11.96 10.49
CA TYR A 29 5.92 -13.03 9.49
C TYR A 29 7.24 -13.30 8.75
N SER A 30 8.14 -12.32 8.71
CA SER A 30 9.51 -12.49 8.19
C SER A 30 10.43 -13.34 9.08
N LEU A 31 10.01 -13.67 10.32
CA LEU A 31 10.80 -14.51 11.20
C LEU A 31 10.98 -15.90 10.59
N LYS A 32 12.22 -16.41 10.70
CA LYS A 32 12.53 -17.77 10.26
C LYS A 32 11.68 -18.80 11.00
N MET A 33 11.21 -19.83 10.30
CA MET A 33 10.39 -20.92 10.87
C MET A 33 11.04 -21.61 12.06
N ALA A 34 12.36 -21.82 12.04
CA ALA A 34 13.07 -22.39 13.18
C ALA A 34 12.96 -21.52 14.46
N ARG A 35 12.88 -20.19 14.31
CA ARG A 35 12.69 -19.26 15.44
C ARG A 35 11.25 -19.30 15.92
N VAL A 36 10.30 -19.24 14.99
CA VAL A 36 8.87 -19.31 15.29
C VAL A 36 8.54 -20.61 16.03
N ALA A 37 9.03 -21.74 15.56
CA ALA A 37 8.85 -23.04 16.20
C ALA A 37 9.48 -23.09 17.61
N ARG A 38 10.66 -22.48 17.80
CA ARG A 38 11.32 -22.40 19.11
C ARG A 38 10.51 -21.57 20.12
N LEU A 39 9.81 -20.54 19.65
CA LEU A 39 8.99 -19.65 20.47
C LEU A 39 7.54 -20.12 20.62
N GLY A 40 7.21 -21.35 20.19
CA GLY A 40 5.87 -21.93 20.40
C GLY A 40 4.86 -21.64 19.29
N GLY A 41 5.27 -20.96 18.22
CA GLY A 41 4.38 -20.56 17.12
C GLY A 41 4.04 -19.08 17.15
N TYR A 42 3.41 -18.60 16.08
CA TYR A 42 3.10 -17.17 15.92
C TYR A 42 2.17 -16.59 16.99
N ASP A 43 1.31 -17.44 17.57
CA ASP A 43 0.35 -17.03 18.60
C ASP A 43 1.02 -16.80 19.96
N GLU A 44 2.20 -17.36 20.18
CA GLU A 44 2.92 -17.28 21.46
C GLU A 44 4.04 -16.24 21.46
N ILE A 45 4.48 -15.77 20.28
CA ILE A 45 5.55 -14.77 20.17
C ILE A 45 5.04 -13.44 20.72
N THR A 46 5.61 -12.98 21.83
CA THR A 46 5.32 -11.65 22.37
C THR A 46 5.98 -10.54 21.54
N LEU A 47 5.54 -9.30 21.71
CA LEU A 47 6.21 -8.16 21.06
C LEU A 47 7.66 -7.99 21.54
N GLU A 48 7.95 -8.31 22.81
CA GLU A 48 9.30 -8.33 23.36
C GLU A 48 10.16 -9.43 22.72
N ASP A 49 9.61 -10.65 22.54
CA ASP A 49 10.30 -11.72 21.83
C ASP A 49 10.60 -11.31 20.38
N LEU A 50 9.65 -10.66 19.71
CA LEU A 50 9.85 -10.13 18.36
C LEU A 50 11.04 -9.15 18.31
N ALA A 51 11.18 -8.25 19.29
CA ALA A 51 12.30 -7.33 19.38
C ALA A 51 13.64 -8.07 19.56
N ARG A 52 13.68 -9.09 20.42
CA ARG A 52 14.89 -9.92 20.65
C ARG A 52 15.30 -10.74 19.45
N GLU A 53 14.32 -11.21 18.67
CA GLU A 53 14.56 -12.01 17.47
C GLU A 53 14.87 -11.16 16.25
N PHE A 54 14.45 -9.90 16.23
CA PHE A 54 14.69 -8.97 15.14
C PHE A 54 16.19 -8.88 14.81
N ARG A 55 16.52 -9.09 13.54
CA ARG A 55 17.87 -8.96 13.01
C ARG A 55 17.77 -8.15 11.73
N GLU A 56 18.33 -6.96 11.77
CA GLU A 56 18.25 -6.05 10.64
C GLU A 56 18.98 -6.62 9.42
N GLY A 57 18.25 -6.74 8.33
CA GLY A 57 18.74 -7.00 6.98
C GLY A 57 18.57 -5.77 6.10
N SER A 58 19.44 -5.64 5.10
CA SER A 58 19.32 -4.60 4.06
C SER A 58 18.06 -4.74 3.20
N GLY A 59 17.36 -5.88 3.27
CA GLY A 59 16.12 -6.17 2.55
C GLY A 59 14.84 -5.88 3.34
N ASP A 60 14.91 -5.66 4.65
CA ASP A 60 13.73 -5.61 5.53
C ASP A 60 12.79 -4.47 5.15
N ALA A 61 13.34 -3.30 4.82
CA ALA A 61 12.57 -2.16 4.35
C ALA A 61 11.87 -2.42 3.00
N GLY A 62 12.39 -3.33 2.16
CA GLY A 62 11.74 -3.75 0.93
C GLY A 62 10.58 -4.70 1.20
N ILE A 63 10.83 -5.74 2.01
CA ILE A 63 9.84 -6.75 2.40
C ILE A 63 8.66 -6.11 3.14
N CYS A 64 8.95 -5.23 4.12
CA CYS A 64 7.90 -4.52 4.84
C CYS A 64 7.10 -3.60 3.92
N PHE A 65 7.72 -3.03 2.87
CA PHE A 65 7.02 -2.17 1.92
C PHE A 65 6.09 -2.98 1.03
N GLU A 66 6.56 -4.12 0.52
CA GLU A 66 5.74 -5.09 -0.23
C GLU A 66 4.52 -5.53 0.58
N TRP A 67 4.72 -5.91 1.85
CA TRP A 67 3.63 -6.24 2.76
C TRP A 67 2.68 -5.07 2.96
N THR A 68 3.19 -3.87 3.24
CA THR A 68 2.35 -2.70 3.51
C THR A 68 1.49 -2.34 2.29
N VAL A 69 2.02 -2.50 1.07
CA VAL A 69 1.23 -2.30 -0.17
C VAL A 69 0.15 -3.37 -0.31
N HIS A 70 0.47 -4.64 -0.09
CA HIS A 70 -0.51 -5.73 -0.09
C HIS A 70 -1.63 -5.48 0.92
N ASP A 71 -1.24 -5.19 2.15
CA ASP A 71 -2.09 -4.92 3.30
C ASP A 71 -3.04 -3.74 3.04
N ALA A 72 -2.53 -2.65 2.46
CA ALA A 72 -3.31 -1.49 2.09
C ALA A 72 -4.36 -1.81 1.00
N ILE A 73 -4.01 -2.63 0.01
CA ILE A 73 -4.98 -3.07 -1.01
C ILE A 73 -6.05 -3.95 -0.37
N ALA A 74 -5.65 -4.96 0.43
CA ALA A 74 -6.55 -5.90 1.08
C ALA A 74 -7.55 -5.19 2.02
N ARG A 75 -7.12 -4.15 2.72
CA ARG A 75 -7.97 -3.32 3.60
C ARG A 75 -8.73 -2.22 2.88
N ARG A 76 -8.60 -2.11 1.57
CA ARG A 76 -9.22 -1.05 0.76
C ARG A 76 -8.82 0.35 1.24
N ASP A 77 -7.55 0.52 1.62
CA ASP A 77 -6.99 1.80 2.06
C ASP A 77 -7.34 2.92 1.05
N PRO A 78 -7.84 4.07 1.51
CA PRO A 78 -8.39 5.09 0.62
C PRO A 78 -7.35 5.78 -0.26
N LEU A 79 -6.06 5.72 0.09
CA LEU A 79 -5.00 6.29 -0.73
C LEU A 79 -4.51 5.30 -1.80
N ILE A 80 -4.57 4.00 -1.51
CA ILE A 80 -3.97 2.95 -2.37
C ILE A 80 -5.01 2.21 -3.20
N HIS A 81 -6.11 1.77 -2.59
CA HIS A 81 -7.07 0.89 -3.26
C HIS A 81 -7.74 1.54 -4.48
N PRO A 82 -8.24 2.79 -4.43
CA PRO A 82 -8.80 3.44 -5.62
C PRO A 82 -7.79 3.55 -6.77
N LEU A 83 -6.54 3.86 -6.44
CA LEU A 83 -5.46 4.00 -7.40
C LEU A 83 -5.09 2.65 -8.06
N ALA A 84 -4.98 1.58 -7.26
CA ALA A 84 -4.75 0.24 -7.78
C ALA A 84 -5.92 -0.26 -8.65
N SER A 85 -7.16 -0.04 -8.18
CA SER A 85 -8.39 -0.42 -8.89
C SER A 85 -8.49 0.26 -10.25
N GLN A 86 -8.25 1.57 -10.30
CA GLN A 86 -8.26 2.31 -11.55
C GLN A 86 -7.16 1.84 -12.50
N VAL A 87 -5.96 1.55 -12.00
CA VAL A 87 -4.89 1.05 -12.86
C VAL A 87 -5.24 -0.32 -13.48
N LEU A 88 -5.85 -1.20 -12.69
CA LEU A 88 -6.36 -2.48 -13.20
C LEU A 88 -7.42 -2.25 -14.29
N GLU A 89 -8.35 -1.33 -14.08
CA GLU A 89 -9.42 -1.03 -15.02
C GLU A 89 -8.88 -0.41 -16.32
N ASP A 90 -8.20 0.73 -16.21
CA ASP A 90 -7.75 1.55 -17.34
C ASP A 90 -6.68 0.86 -18.20
N PHE A 91 -5.80 0.07 -17.57
CA PHE A 91 -4.63 -0.47 -18.26
C PHE A 91 -4.66 -1.99 -18.47
N CYS A 92 -5.46 -2.72 -17.70
CA CYS A 92 -5.54 -4.18 -17.73
C CYS A 92 -6.94 -4.72 -18.09
N GLY A 93 -7.99 -3.90 -18.05
CA GLY A 93 -9.37 -4.34 -18.30
C GLY A 93 -9.89 -5.27 -17.20
N ILE A 94 -9.48 -5.01 -15.95
CA ILE A 94 -9.91 -5.72 -14.74
C ILE A 94 -10.59 -4.68 -13.84
N GLY A 95 -11.93 -4.68 -13.80
CA GLY A 95 -12.73 -3.74 -13.02
C GLY A 95 -13.12 -4.29 -11.64
N ASP A 96 -14.08 -3.59 -11.00
CA ASP A 96 -14.77 -3.99 -9.76
C ASP A 96 -13.90 -4.05 -8.50
N GLY A 97 -12.83 -3.26 -8.47
CA GLY A 97 -11.92 -3.13 -7.32
C GLY A 97 -10.67 -4.00 -7.41
N ALA A 98 -9.67 -3.64 -6.61
CA ALA A 98 -8.40 -4.34 -6.53
C ALA A 98 -8.32 -5.22 -5.29
N ASP A 99 -7.83 -6.43 -5.49
CA ASP A 99 -7.36 -7.33 -4.45
C ASP A 99 -5.90 -7.69 -4.72
N SER A 100 -5.21 -8.25 -3.74
CA SER A 100 -3.81 -8.63 -3.88
C SER A 100 -3.48 -9.93 -3.18
N ILE A 101 -2.58 -10.68 -3.79
CA ILE A 101 -1.96 -11.88 -3.24
C ILE A 101 -0.48 -11.56 -3.08
N LEU A 102 0.02 -11.65 -1.86
CA LEU A 102 1.43 -11.48 -1.59
C LEU A 102 2.21 -12.69 -2.11
N PHE A 103 3.15 -12.44 -3.02
CA PHE A 103 3.88 -13.51 -3.69
C PHE A 103 5.38 -13.27 -3.59
N GLY A 104 6.05 -14.00 -2.70
CA GLY A 104 7.50 -13.92 -2.55
C GLY A 104 8.02 -15.14 -1.82
N PRO A 105 8.21 -16.30 -2.49
CA PRO A 105 8.52 -17.58 -1.85
C PRO A 105 9.66 -17.40 -0.87
N GLU A 106 9.35 -17.47 0.41
CA GLU A 106 10.37 -17.17 1.41
C GLU A 106 11.45 -18.26 1.41
N LYS A 107 12.69 -17.81 1.61
CA LYS A 107 13.82 -18.72 1.80
C LYS A 107 13.86 -19.32 3.21
N ASP A 108 13.16 -18.75 4.21
CA ASP A 108 13.20 -19.26 5.59
C ASP A 108 12.01 -18.86 6.52
N GLY A 109 11.15 -17.89 6.20
CA GLY A 109 9.97 -17.45 6.99
C GLY A 109 8.60 -17.74 6.34
N ARG A 110 7.50 -17.35 7.00
CA ARG A 110 6.12 -17.62 6.56
C ARG A 110 5.43 -16.30 6.30
N ILE A 111 5.81 -15.63 5.21
CA ILE A 111 4.81 -14.86 4.48
C ILE A 111 3.83 -15.90 3.89
N PRO A 112 2.52 -15.85 4.21
CA PRO A 112 1.54 -16.88 3.87
C PRO A 112 1.19 -16.85 2.38
N ILE A 113 2.15 -17.18 1.53
CA ILE A 113 1.98 -17.29 0.09
C ILE A 113 1.02 -18.42 -0.21
N LEU A 114 1.10 -19.53 0.51
CA LEU A 114 0.24 -20.69 0.26
C LEU A 114 -1.19 -20.47 0.75
N GLU A 115 -1.40 -19.81 1.88
CA GLU A 115 -2.77 -19.58 2.39
C GLU A 115 -3.48 -18.52 1.56
N SER A 116 -2.86 -17.36 1.33
CA SER A 116 -3.46 -16.30 0.48
C SER A 116 -3.71 -16.77 -0.97
N VAL A 117 -2.80 -17.57 -1.54
CA VAL A 117 -3.02 -18.18 -2.87
C VAL A 117 -4.17 -19.18 -2.86
N ASN A 118 -4.26 -20.03 -1.84
CA ASN A 118 -5.31 -21.06 -1.77
C ASN A 118 -6.70 -20.46 -1.50
N GLU A 119 -6.76 -19.35 -0.77
CA GLU A 119 -8.01 -18.63 -0.51
C GLU A 119 -8.47 -17.79 -1.70
N ALA A 120 -7.54 -17.15 -2.42
CA ALA A 120 -7.88 -16.21 -3.48
C ALA A 120 -7.94 -16.80 -4.89
N LEU A 121 -7.17 -17.86 -5.20
CA LEU A 121 -7.12 -18.43 -6.54
C LEU A 121 -8.08 -19.61 -6.73
N THR A 122 -8.76 -19.60 -7.86
CA THR A 122 -9.53 -20.74 -8.36
C THR A 122 -8.77 -21.45 -9.49
N PRO A 123 -9.19 -22.67 -9.89
CA PRO A 123 -8.67 -23.33 -11.08
C PRO A 123 -8.82 -22.50 -12.36
N ASP A 124 -9.75 -21.54 -12.34
CA ASP A 124 -10.02 -20.66 -13.45
C ASP A 124 -9.21 -19.37 -13.48
N SER A 125 -8.47 -19.05 -12.40
CA SER A 125 -7.74 -17.79 -12.26
C SER A 125 -6.78 -17.56 -13.41
N ARG A 126 -6.87 -16.39 -14.05
CA ARG A 126 -6.11 -16.06 -15.27
C ARG A 126 -5.06 -15.00 -15.01
N LEU A 127 -3.84 -15.25 -15.46
CA LEU A 127 -2.73 -14.29 -15.41
C LEU A 127 -2.64 -13.47 -16.71
N TYR A 128 -2.94 -12.18 -16.62
CA TYR A 128 -2.97 -11.24 -17.74
C TYR A 128 -1.60 -10.60 -17.97
N VAL A 129 -1.01 -10.85 -19.14
CA VAL A 129 0.36 -10.43 -19.50
C VAL A 129 0.41 -9.36 -20.60
N GLY A 130 -0.74 -8.78 -20.97
CA GLY A 130 -0.85 -7.67 -21.92
C GLY A 130 -0.63 -8.00 -23.40
N LYS A 131 -0.38 -9.27 -23.76
CA LYS A 131 -0.24 -9.74 -25.16
C LYS A 131 -1.51 -10.46 -25.62
N ARG A 132 -1.85 -10.35 -26.92
CA ARG A 132 -2.95 -11.11 -27.54
C ARG A 132 -2.70 -12.62 -27.38
N GLY A 133 -3.66 -13.35 -26.82
CA GLY A 133 -3.60 -14.79 -26.59
C GLY A 133 -4.53 -15.23 -25.45
N HIS A 134 -4.56 -16.53 -25.15
CA HIS A 134 -5.27 -17.05 -23.98
C HIS A 134 -4.41 -16.90 -22.72
N PRO A 135 -4.84 -16.11 -21.71
CA PRO A 135 -4.10 -15.97 -20.46
C PRO A 135 -3.90 -17.33 -19.76
N PRO A 136 -2.68 -17.67 -19.31
CA PRO A 136 -2.42 -18.91 -18.57
C PRO A 136 -3.19 -18.95 -17.25
N LYS A 137 -3.51 -20.16 -16.80
CA LYS A 137 -4.18 -20.39 -15.51
C LYS A 137 -3.16 -20.24 -14.38
N LEU A 138 -3.31 -19.21 -13.55
CA LEU A 138 -2.33 -18.83 -12.53
C LEU A 138 -2.11 -19.95 -11.51
N GLN A 139 -3.19 -20.48 -10.92
CA GLN A 139 -3.12 -21.51 -9.88
C GLN A 139 -2.32 -22.75 -10.33
N ARG A 140 -2.50 -23.16 -11.60
CA ARG A 140 -1.78 -24.30 -12.19
C ARG A 140 -0.26 -24.12 -12.16
N TYR A 141 0.23 -22.89 -12.34
CA TYR A 141 1.66 -22.62 -12.45
C TYR A 141 2.31 -22.27 -11.10
N ILE A 142 1.56 -22.06 -10.02
CA ILE A 142 2.13 -21.69 -8.72
C ILE A 142 3.32 -22.59 -8.29
N PRO A 143 3.24 -23.94 -8.39
CA PRO A 143 4.39 -24.79 -8.05
C PRO A 143 5.63 -24.52 -8.91
N ASP A 144 5.45 -24.34 -10.23
CA ASP A 144 6.54 -24.06 -11.17
C ASP A 144 7.15 -22.66 -10.91
N ILE A 145 6.32 -21.68 -10.52
CA ILE A 145 6.77 -20.33 -10.18
C ILE A 145 7.62 -20.37 -8.90
N ILE A 146 7.22 -21.15 -7.90
CA ILE A 146 8.00 -21.36 -6.65
C ILE A 146 9.34 -22.04 -6.97
N GLU A 147 9.32 -23.11 -7.78
CA GLU A 147 10.55 -23.81 -8.21
C GLU A 147 11.50 -22.84 -8.94
N ALA A 148 10.98 -22.06 -9.89
CA ALA A 148 11.75 -21.07 -10.63
C ALA A 148 12.33 -19.96 -9.71
N PHE A 149 11.59 -19.53 -8.70
CA PHE A 149 12.10 -18.57 -7.72
C PHE A 149 13.32 -19.11 -6.96
N HIS A 150 13.23 -20.35 -6.44
CA HIS A 150 14.35 -20.99 -5.72
C HIS A 150 15.58 -21.21 -6.63
N ALA A 151 15.35 -21.58 -7.89
CA ALA A 151 16.39 -21.77 -8.90
C ALA A 151 16.89 -20.47 -9.53
N LYS A 152 16.35 -19.30 -9.14
CA LYS A 152 16.64 -18.00 -9.76
C LYS A 152 16.43 -17.98 -11.28
N GLY A 153 15.44 -18.72 -11.76
CA GLY A 153 15.10 -18.88 -13.17
C GLY A 153 15.95 -19.89 -13.94
N ASP A 154 16.86 -20.61 -13.29
CA ASP A 154 17.59 -21.71 -13.96
C ASP A 154 16.67 -22.93 -14.14
N GLY A 155 16.69 -23.55 -15.33
CA GLY A 155 15.83 -24.71 -15.64
C GLY A 155 14.32 -24.44 -15.69
N GLU A 156 13.90 -23.17 -15.87
CA GLU A 156 12.51 -22.72 -15.77
C GLU A 156 11.55 -23.46 -16.73
N LYS A 157 10.54 -24.13 -16.17
CA LYS A 157 9.48 -24.86 -16.92
C LYS A 157 8.30 -23.97 -17.35
N LEU A 158 8.37 -22.68 -17.02
CA LEU A 158 7.29 -21.75 -17.27
C LEU A 158 7.14 -21.43 -18.77
N PRO A 159 5.90 -21.27 -19.26
CA PRO A 159 5.65 -20.82 -20.62
C PRO A 159 6.37 -19.50 -20.92
N ARG A 160 6.85 -19.34 -22.17
CA ARG A 160 7.56 -18.12 -22.62
C ARG A 160 6.83 -16.81 -22.30
N SER A 161 5.49 -16.83 -22.27
CA SER A 161 4.66 -15.65 -21.96
C SER A 161 4.72 -15.22 -20.49
N ILE A 162 5.16 -16.10 -19.59
CA ILE A 162 5.25 -15.89 -18.13
C ILE A 162 6.60 -16.36 -17.56
N SER A 163 7.62 -16.50 -18.40
CA SER A 163 8.96 -17.02 -18.02
C SER A 163 9.80 -16.06 -17.17
N GLY A 164 9.15 -15.15 -16.45
CA GLY A 164 9.77 -14.21 -15.54
C GLY A 164 8.81 -13.82 -14.42
N ILE A 165 7.67 -14.51 -14.31
CA ILE A 165 6.64 -14.23 -13.32
C ILE A 165 7.10 -14.56 -11.91
N TRP A 166 8.11 -15.43 -11.76
CA TRP A 166 8.75 -15.71 -10.49
C TRP A 166 9.44 -14.50 -9.86
N LYS A 167 9.61 -13.40 -10.61
CA LYS A 167 10.09 -12.11 -10.10
C LYS A 167 8.97 -11.20 -9.57
N ALA A 168 7.71 -11.65 -9.62
CA ALA A 168 6.62 -10.90 -9.03
C ALA A 168 6.81 -10.87 -7.51
N ASP A 169 6.49 -9.72 -6.93
CA ASP A 169 6.41 -9.53 -5.48
C ASP A 169 4.94 -9.64 -5.02
N LEU A 170 3.99 -9.34 -5.92
CA LEU A 170 2.54 -9.42 -5.71
C LEU A 170 1.85 -9.96 -6.97
N PHE A 171 0.69 -10.58 -6.80
CA PHE A 171 -0.35 -10.57 -7.83
C PHE A 171 -1.44 -9.60 -7.43
N ILE A 172 -1.78 -8.67 -8.31
CA ILE A 172 -2.90 -7.74 -8.09
C ILE A 172 -3.99 -8.11 -9.09
N GLY A 173 -5.24 -8.10 -8.67
CA GLY A 173 -6.33 -8.59 -9.50
C GLY A 173 -7.69 -8.36 -8.90
N ASN A 174 -8.64 -9.17 -9.32
CA ASN A 174 -9.99 -9.15 -8.78
C ASN A 174 -10.52 -10.59 -8.71
N PRO A 175 -10.82 -11.13 -7.51
CA PRO A 175 -11.31 -12.49 -7.34
C PRO A 175 -12.65 -12.78 -8.05
N GLN A 176 -13.53 -11.77 -8.18
CA GLN A 176 -14.84 -11.95 -8.84
C GLN A 176 -14.70 -12.17 -10.34
N SER A 177 -13.82 -11.39 -10.99
CA SER A 177 -13.52 -11.56 -12.41
C SER A 177 -12.53 -12.70 -12.70
N ASP A 178 -11.85 -13.17 -11.64
CA ASP A 178 -10.82 -14.18 -11.63
C ASP A 178 -9.62 -13.86 -12.55
N LYS A 179 -9.26 -12.57 -12.57
CA LYS A 179 -8.18 -12.01 -13.39
C LYS A 179 -7.12 -11.39 -12.50
N TRP A 180 -5.88 -11.71 -12.79
CA TRP A 180 -4.71 -11.34 -12.01
C TRP A 180 -3.60 -10.84 -12.90
N VAL A 181 -2.74 -9.96 -12.38
CA VAL A 181 -1.55 -9.47 -13.07
C VAL A 181 -0.33 -9.58 -12.17
N GLY A 182 0.80 -10.02 -12.74
CA GLY A 182 2.08 -10.05 -12.05
C GLY A 182 2.57 -8.63 -11.76
N THR A 183 2.89 -8.37 -10.50
CA THR A 183 3.26 -7.04 -10.03
C THR A 183 4.60 -7.10 -9.31
N THR A 184 5.48 -6.15 -9.64
CA THR A 184 6.71 -5.93 -8.87
C THR A 184 6.58 -4.63 -8.08
N VAL A 185 7.09 -4.64 -6.85
CA VAL A 185 7.14 -3.50 -5.95
C VAL A 185 8.60 -3.18 -5.67
N LYS A 186 8.99 -1.91 -5.77
CA LYS A 186 10.36 -1.48 -5.51
C LYS A 186 10.37 -0.18 -4.71
N SER A 187 11.36 -0.03 -3.84
CA SER A 187 11.53 1.16 -3.00
C SER A 187 11.84 2.45 -3.77
N ARG A 188 12.12 2.36 -5.07
CA ARG A 188 12.38 3.50 -5.98
C ARG A 188 12.07 3.17 -7.43
N ALA A 189 11.75 4.18 -8.23
CA ALA A 189 11.43 4.04 -9.65
C ALA A 189 12.55 3.36 -10.46
N GLY A 190 13.80 3.74 -10.19
CA GLY A 190 14.98 3.23 -10.87
C GLY A 190 15.29 1.76 -10.57
N GLY A 191 14.62 1.16 -9.58
CA GLY A 191 14.74 -0.26 -9.24
C GLY A 191 13.83 -1.18 -10.06
N LEU A 192 12.85 -0.63 -10.78
CA LEU A 192 11.92 -1.42 -11.58
C LEU A 192 12.63 -2.14 -12.73
N GLN A 193 12.32 -3.43 -12.87
CA GLN A 193 12.79 -4.26 -13.96
C GLN A 193 11.61 -4.98 -14.60
N GLY A 194 11.54 -4.95 -15.92
CA GLY A 194 10.58 -5.73 -16.69
C GLY A 194 10.94 -7.20 -16.72
N ALA A 195 9.94 -8.07 -16.79
CA ALA A 195 10.12 -9.48 -17.08
C ALA A 195 8.87 -10.04 -17.77
N SER A 196 9.01 -11.18 -18.45
CA SER A 196 7.87 -11.87 -19.07
C SER A 196 6.87 -12.28 -17.99
N GLY A 197 5.60 -11.92 -18.15
CA GLY A 197 4.56 -12.17 -17.15
C GLY A 197 4.30 -11.00 -16.19
N LEU A 198 5.27 -10.11 -15.97
CA LEU A 198 5.06 -8.90 -15.17
C LEU A 198 4.30 -7.84 -15.95
N ARG A 199 3.45 -7.08 -15.25
CA ARG A 199 2.57 -6.10 -15.88
C ARG A 199 2.46 -4.79 -15.11
N ILE A 200 2.53 -4.79 -13.78
CA ILE A 200 2.51 -3.57 -12.97
C ILE A 200 3.83 -3.43 -12.21
N GLY A 201 4.33 -2.21 -12.12
CA GLY A 201 5.47 -1.83 -11.28
C GLY A 201 5.06 -0.75 -10.29
N ILE A 202 5.02 -1.07 -9.01
CA ILE A 202 4.68 -0.18 -7.91
C ILE A 202 5.95 0.41 -7.30
N TYR A 203 5.95 1.70 -7.03
CA TYR A 203 7.08 2.39 -6.43
C TYR A 203 6.67 3.69 -5.76
N PRO A 204 7.42 4.21 -4.77
CA PRO A 204 7.20 5.55 -4.23
C PRO A 204 7.41 6.62 -5.30
N SER A 205 6.48 7.55 -5.41
CA SER A 205 6.57 8.65 -6.36
C SER A 205 7.81 9.50 -6.12
N GLU A 206 8.57 9.80 -7.18
CA GLU A 206 9.76 10.68 -7.13
C GLU A 206 9.41 12.13 -7.49
N SER A 207 8.15 12.40 -7.86
CA SER A 207 7.69 13.73 -8.24
C SER A 207 6.17 13.87 -8.07
N PRO A 208 5.64 15.04 -7.68
CA PRO A 208 4.19 15.29 -7.69
C PRO A 208 3.52 15.14 -9.07
N ARG A 209 4.30 15.09 -10.14
CA ARG A 209 3.81 14.87 -11.51
C ARG A 209 3.79 13.41 -11.93
N ASP A 210 4.25 12.51 -11.07
CA ASP A 210 4.33 11.10 -11.41
C ASP A 210 2.92 10.49 -11.37
N THR A 211 2.47 9.99 -12.53
CA THR A 211 1.13 9.42 -12.69
C THR A 211 1.20 8.02 -13.26
N PRO A 212 0.15 7.20 -13.06
CA PRO A 212 0.05 5.91 -13.72
C PRO A 212 0.23 6.02 -15.23
N ARG A 213 1.10 5.20 -15.80
CA ARG A 213 1.43 5.23 -17.23
C ARG A 213 2.06 3.94 -17.72
N ARG A 214 1.92 3.64 -19.02
CA ARG A 214 2.66 2.55 -19.66
C ARG A 214 4.13 2.93 -19.86
N ASP A 215 5.03 2.03 -19.51
CA ASP A 215 6.46 2.10 -19.79
C ASP A 215 6.79 1.03 -20.83
N GLY A 216 6.84 1.44 -22.11
CA GLY A 216 7.09 0.52 -23.22
C GLY A 216 8.47 -0.14 -23.17
N ARG A 217 9.45 0.47 -22.50
CA ARG A 217 10.79 -0.09 -22.34
C ARG A 217 10.81 -1.24 -21.35
N LEU A 218 10.11 -1.08 -20.22
CA LEU A 218 10.00 -2.14 -19.20
C LEU A 218 8.88 -3.15 -19.50
N GLY A 219 7.94 -2.80 -20.39
CA GLY A 219 6.73 -3.61 -20.61
C GLY A 219 5.75 -3.58 -19.42
N LEU A 220 5.93 -2.60 -18.52
CA LEU A 220 5.16 -2.44 -17.29
C LEU A 220 4.19 -1.26 -17.39
N ILE A 221 3.17 -1.28 -16.55
CA ILE A 221 2.40 -0.12 -16.15
C ILE A 221 3.02 0.38 -14.84
N ARG A 222 3.54 1.59 -14.86
CA ARG A 222 4.12 2.27 -13.71
C ARG A 222 2.98 2.75 -12.84
N LEU A 223 2.99 2.37 -11.57
CA LEU A 223 2.04 2.80 -10.55
C LEU A 223 2.80 3.51 -9.41
N PRO A 224 2.98 4.84 -9.50
CA PRO A 224 3.61 5.60 -8.43
C PRO A 224 2.67 5.76 -7.23
N LEU A 225 3.16 5.48 -6.03
CA LEU A 225 2.44 5.72 -4.77
C LEU A 225 2.80 7.10 -4.21
N PRO A 226 1.84 7.88 -3.67
CA PRO A 226 2.14 9.21 -3.12
C PRO A 226 3.25 9.19 -2.05
N TYR A 227 4.12 10.21 -2.03
CA TYR A 227 5.21 10.37 -1.05
C TYR A 227 4.94 11.56 -0.13
N ASP A 228 4.92 12.79 -0.66
CA ASP A 228 4.78 14.03 0.13
C ASP A 228 3.47 14.09 0.93
N GLY A 229 3.52 13.82 2.24
CA GLY A 229 2.36 13.67 3.11
C GLY A 229 1.50 12.43 2.82
N GLY A 230 1.98 11.56 1.94
CA GLY A 230 1.25 10.42 1.41
C GLY A 230 1.75 9.09 1.97
N PHE A 231 1.20 8.01 1.41
CA PHE A 231 1.43 6.63 1.84
C PHE A 231 2.91 6.27 2.05
N SER A 232 3.79 6.63 1.12
CA SER A 232 5.20 6.19 1.16
C SER A 232 5.99 6.88 2.28
N GLU A 233 5.73 8.16 2.55
CA GLU A 233 6.37 8.87 3.66
C GLU A 233 5.88 8.32 5.00
N LEU A 234 4.56 8.10 5.13
CA LEU A 234 3.97 7.47 6.31
C LEU A 234 4.57 6.10 6.57
N TYR A 235 4.76 5.30 5.51
CA TYR A 235 5.45 4.01 5.59
C TYR A 235 6.88 4.16 6.13
N TYR A 236 7.73 4.99 5.54
CA TYR A 236 9.13 5.08 5.95
C TYR A 236 9.28 5.64 7.38
N LYS A 237 8.47 6.62 7.77
CA LYS A 237 8.42 7.12 9.15
C LYS A 237 8.06 6.00 10.13
N SER A 238 7.00 5.25 9.83
CA SER A 238 6.55 4.12 10.66
C SER A 238 7.56 2.98 10.70
N PHE A 239 8.21 2.68 9.57
CA PHE A 239 9.26 1.67 9.49
C PHE A 239 10.44 2.03 10.39
N PHE A 240 10.93 3.27 10.32
CA PHE A 240 12.03 3.71 11.17
C PHE A 240 11.64 3.78 12.65
N LEU A 241 10.39 4.12 12.95
CA LEU A 241 9.84 4.06 14.31
C LEU A 241 9.88 2.64 14.87
N VAL A 242 9.27 1.68 14.17
CA VAL A 242 9.23 0.28 14.60
C VAL A 242 10.66 -0.26 14.72
N ARG A 243 11.54 0.06 13.76
CA ARG A 243 12.95 -0.35 13.82
C ARG A 243 13.66 0.21 15.06
N ALA A 244 13.45 1.48 15.40
CA ALA A 244 14.05 2.08 16.58
C ALA A 244 13.55 1.39 17.87
N PHE A 245 12.25 1.10 17.95
CA PHE A 245 11.63 0.38 19.05
C PHE A 245 12.17 -1.05 19.22
N LEU A 246 12.22 -1.84 18.14
CA LEU A 246 12.74 -3.21 18.20
C LEU A 246 14.23 -3.24 18.55
N ARG A 247 15.02 -2.29 18.03
CA ARG A 247 16.45 -2.15 18.41
C ARG A 247 16.65 -1.76 19.87
N ALA A 248 15.67 -1.08 20.46
CA ALA A 248 15.66 -0.76 21.88
C ALA A 248 15.13 -1.93 22.75
N ASP A 249 15.02 -3.14 22.21
CA ASP A 249 14.53 -4.33 22.91
C ASP A 249 13.11 -4.15 23.46
N ALA A 250 12.22 -3.59 22.62
CA ALA A 250 10.86 -3.20 22.99
C ALA A 250 10.77 -2.18 24.15
N LEU A 251 11.83 -1.40 24.38
CA LEU A 251 11.84 -0.26 25.29
C LEU A 251 11.69 1.06 24.53
N LEU A 252 11.50 2.16 25.27
CA LEU A 252 11.47 3.50 24.69
C LEU A 252 12.85 3.87 24.10
N PRO A 253 12.94 4.16 22.79
CA PRO A 253 14.17 4.63 22.16
C PRO A 253 14.59 6.01 22.70
N SER A 254 15.85 6.37 22.45
CA SER A 254 16.35 7.69 22.84
C SER A 254 15.64 8.81 22.05
N ARG A 255 15.64 10.03 22.59
CA ARG A 255 15.11 11.21 21.87
C ARG A 255 15.90 11.56 20.60
N VAL A 256 17.13 11.06 20.48
CA VAL A 256 17.93 11.22 19.26
C VAL A 256 17.43 10.27 18.18
N ASP A 257 17.06 9.04 18.56
CA ASP A 257 16.53 8.04 17.63
C ASP A 257 15.07 8.34 17.24
N LEU A 258 14.27 8.87 18.17
CA LEU A 258 12.87 9.28 17.97
C LEU A 258 12.64 10.72 18.45
N PRO A 259 12.95 11.72 17.61
CA PRO A 259 12.83 13.14 17.96
C PRO A 259 11.38 13.65 17.98
N ASP A 260 10.48 13.01 17.23
CA ASP A 260 9.08 13.43 17.11
C ASP A 260 8.25 12.98 18.32
N ALA A 261 7.36 13.86 18.81
CA ALA A 261 6.55 13.57 19.99
C ALA A 261 5.50 12.48 19.74
N GLU A 262 4.90 12.49 18.55
CA GLU A 262 3.94 11.49 18.08
C GLU A 262 4.56 10.09 18.05
N ASP A 263 5.79 9.97 17.52
CA ASP A 263 6.48 8.69 17.40
C ASP A 263 6.78 8.10 18.78
N ARG A 264 7.19 8.95 19.74
CA ARG A 264 7.39 8.52 21.12
C ARG A 264 6.10 8.10 21.81
N TYR A 265 4.98 8.80 21.54
CA TYR A 265 3.68 8.43 22.07
C TYR A 265 3.25 7.04 21.58
N ILE A 266 3.34 6.79 20.27
CA ILE A 266 3.05 5.47 19.69
C ILE A 266 3.97 4.40 20.29
N THR A 267 5.25 4.72 20.47
CA THR A 267 6.22 3.77 21.02
C THR A 267 5.95 3.46 22.50
N ASP A 268 5.42 4.41 23.27
CA ASP A 268 4.98 4.18 24.65
C ASP A 268 3.79 3.22 24.69
N GLU A 269 2.83 3.39 23.77
CA GLU A 269 1.71 2.45 23.61
C GLU A 269 2.18 1.03 23.23
N LEU A 270 3.17 0.91 22.35
CA LEU A 270 3.78 -0.39 22.01
C LEU A 270 4.47 -1.02 23.22
N ARG A 271 5.27 -0.23 23.94
CA ARG A 271 5.98 -0.68 25.15
C ARG A 271 5.02 -1.17 26.23
N ALA A 272 3.92 -0.45 26.47
CA ALA A 272 2.90 -0.83 27.44
C ALA A 272 2.27 -2.21 27.13
N ARG A 273 2.45 -2.69 25.89
CA ARG A 273 1.93 -3.98 25.40
C ARG A 273 3.04 -4.97 25.04
N ALA A 274 4.30 -4.72 25.44
CA ALA A 274 5.45 -5.53 25.02
C ALA A 274 5.34 -7.01 25.41
N GLU A 275 4.74 -7.31 26.56
CA GLU A 275 4.61 -8.66 27.10
C GLU A 275 3.43 -9.47 26.50
N PHE A 276 2.58 -8.84 25.68
CA PHE A 276 1.45 -9.52 25.06
C PHE A 276 1.86 -10.17 23.73
N PRO A 277 1.13 -11.21 23.27
CA PRO A 277 1.32 -11.78 21.94
C PRO A 277 1.33 -10.72 20.84
N ALA A 278 2.35 -10.72 20.00
CA ALA A 278 2.56 -9.70 18.96
C ALA A 278 1.35 -9.58 18.03
N ARG A 279 0.69 -10.71 17.70
CA ARG A 279 -0.55 -10.71 16.90
C ARG A 279 -1.68 -9.93 17.56
N GLU A 280 -1.86 -10.07 18.87
CA GLU A 280 -2.87 -9.32 19.63
C GLU A 280 -2.53 -7.84 19.67
N VAL A 281 -1.26 -7.50 19.89
CA VAL A 281 -0.80 -6.11 19.86
C VAL A 281 -1.04 -5.48 18.48
N ILE A 282 -0.68 -6.18 17.40
CA ILE A 282 -0.93 -5.75 16.01
C ILE A 282 -2.43 -5.49 15.81
N GLY A 283 -3.30 -6.40 16.27
CA GLY A 283 -4.75 -6.23 16.20
C GLY A 283 -5.25 -5.00 16.97
N ALA A 284 -4.73 -4.76 18.17
CA ALA A 284 -5.08 -3.61 19.00
C ALA A 284 -4.60 -2.28 18.38
N VAL A 285 -3.35 -2.22 17.92
CA VAL A 285 -2.77 -1.05 17.23
C VAL A 285 -3.56 -0.74 15.96
N ARG A 286 -3.95 -1.78 15.22
CA ARG A 286 -4.80 -1.63 14.03
C ARG A 286 -6.17 -1.08 14.36
N ALA A 287 -6.80 -1.49 15.46
CA ALA A 287 -8.09 -0.93 15.89
C ALA A 287 -7.99 0.55 16.30
N MET A 288 -6.80 1.03 16.67
CA MET A 288 -6.56 2.45 16.92
C MET A 288 -6.48 3.27 15.63
N SER A 289 -6.14 2.64 14.50
CA SER A 289 -6.27 3.30 13.20
C SER A 289 -7.76 3.40 12.83
N GLN A 290 -8.32 4.60 12.80
CA GLN A 290 -9.73 4.77 12.43
C GLN A 290 -9.94 4.45 10.95
N SER A 291 -10.84 3.50 10.66
CA SER A 291 -11.35 3.19 9.32
C SER A 291 -12.61 4.00 8.93
N ASP A 292 -13.27 4.66 9.89
CA ASP A 292 -14.62 5.23 9.71
C ASP A 292 -14.65 6.70 9.25
N LEU A 293 -13.55 7.25 8.74
CA LEU A 293 -13.50 8.67 8.33
C LEU A 293 -14.17 8.97 6.98
N LEU A 294 -14.74 7.97 6.30
CA LEU A 294 -15.35 8.12 4.98
C LEU A 294 -16.85 7.77 5.01
N LYS A 295 -17.67 8.74 5.41
CA LYS A 295 -19.02 8.83 4.83
C LYS A 295 -18.87 9.33 3.40
N THR A 296 -19.04 8.44 2.43
CA THR A 296 -19.36 8.86 1.07
C THR A 296 -20.78 9.38 1.10
N GLU A 297 -20.95 10.70 1.26
CA GLU A 297 -22.20 11.32 0.83
C GLU A 297 -22.20 11.24 -0.71
N ASP A 298 -23.16 10.50 -1.26
CA ASP A 298 -23.52 10.65 -2.66
C ASP A 298 -23.77 12.13 -2.90
N VAL A 299 -22.85 12.78 -3.63
CA VAL A 299 -23.10 14.11 -4.16
C VAL A 299 -24.27 13.93 -5.12
N GLN A 300 -25.49 14.17 -4.63
CA GLN A 300 -26.62 14.42 -5.49
C GLN A 300 -26.21 15.58 -6.39
N LEU A 301 -25.99 15.25 -7.67
CA LEU A 301 -25.92 16.24 -8.72
C LEU A 301 -27.21 17.05 -8.62
N VAL A 302 -27.12 18.23 -8.02
CA VAL A 302 -28.18 19.23 -8.10
C VAL A 302 -28.26 19.61 -9.57
N GLN A 303 -29.20 18.98 -10.28
CA GLN A 303 -29.70 19.51 -11.53
C GLN A 303 -30.30 20.88 -11.20
N SER A 304 -29.60 21.93 -11.62
CA SER A 304 -30.16 23.26 -11.66
C SER A 304 -31.13 23.32 -12.84
N ASP A 305 -32.37 22.93 -12.60
CA ASP A 305 -33.48 23.30 -13.47
C ASP A 305 -33.77 24.79 -13.29
N VAL A 306 -32.93 25.64 -13.90
CA VAL A 306 -33.30 27.03 -14.15
C VAL A 306 -34.07 27.05 -15.46
N SER A 307 -35.39 26.90 -15.35
CA SER A 307 -36.31 27.28 -16.40
C SER A 307 -36.33 28.81 -16.49
N LEU A 308 -35.81 29.35 -17.58
CA LEU A 308 -36.01 30.75 -17.95
C LEU A 308 -37.45 30.90 -18.46
N SER A 309 -38.36 31.30 -17.59
CA SER A 309 -39.66 31.85 -17.99
C SER A 309 -39.46 33.30 -18.40
N VAL A 310 -39.59 33.54 -19.71
CA VAL A 310 -39.77 34.88 -20.28
C VAL A 310 -41.23 35.26 -20.02
N ASP A 311 -41.47 36.24 -19.14
CA ASP A 311 -42.58 37.21 -19.25
C ASP A 311 -42.64 38.18 -18.04
N GLY A 312 -42.38 39.46 -18.31
CA GLY A 312 -43.31 40.55 -17.95
C GLY A 312 -43.19 41.30 -16.62
N LEU A 313 -42.68 42.55 -16.71
CA LEU A 313 -43.11 43.79 -16.02
C LEU A 313 -42.76 43.92 -14.51
N ALA A 314 -42.28 45.04 -13.96
CA ALA A 314 -42.15 46.43 -14.39
C ALA A 314 -41.05 47.17 -13.57
N GLU A 315 -40.69 48.35 -14.07
CA GLU A 315 -39.77 49.34 -13.52
C GLU A 315 -40.02 49.73 -12.05
N THR A 316 -38.94 49.93 -11.29
CA THR A 316 -38.73 51.16 -10.52
C THR A 316 -37.22 51.43 -10.41
N VAL A 317 -36.85 52.63 -10.83
CA VAL A 317 -35.57 53.31 -10.66
C VAL A 317 -35.43 53.75 -9.20
N ASP A 318 -34.27 53.54 -8.58
CA ASP A 318 -33.65 54.59 -7.76
C ASP A 318 -32.14 54.35 -7.57
N ASP A 319 -31.46 55.49 -7.51
CA ASP A 319 -30.03 55.79 -7.61
C ASP A 319 -29.27 55.53 -6.29
N ASP A 320 -27.96 55.77 -6.34
CA ASP A 320 -27.00 56.02 -5.24
C ASP A 320 -25.94 54.95 -4.87
N THR A 321 -24.78 55.15 -5.52
CA THR A 321 -23.42 55.34 -4.97
C THR A 321 -22.67 54.24 -4.19
N GLU A 322 -21.51 53.90 -4.80
CA GLU A 322 -20.14 53.83 -4.26
C GLU A 322 -19.75 52.82 -3.15
N GLY A 323 -18.64 52.10 -3.40
CA GLY A 323 -17.79 51.57 -2.34
C GLY A 323 -17.06 50.27 -2.64
N ALA A 324 -16.11 50.26 -3.59
CA ALA A 324 -15.13 49.18 -3.73
C ALA A 324 -14.02 49.35 -2.69
N VAL A 325 -13.75 48.34 -1.84
CA VAL A 325 -12.50 48.24 -1.08
C VAL A 325 -12.01 46.79 -1.06
N SER A 326 -10.87 46.60 -1.72
CA SER A 326 -10.00 45.42 -1.68
C SER A 326 -8.99 45.58 -0.54
N LEU A 327 -8.76 44.54 0.27
CA LEU A 327 -7.65 44.49 1.23
C LEU A 327 -7.03 43.09 1.27
N ALA A 328 -5.98 42.90 0.46
CA ALA A 328 -4.95 41.88 0.71
C ALA A 328 -3.94 42.41 1.75
N PRO A 329 -3.44 41.58 2.68
CA PRO A 329 -2.41 42.01 3.63
C PRO A 329 -0.99 41.85 3.05
N ALA A 330 -0.19 42.90 3.21
CA ALA A 330 1.24 42.96 2.92
C ALA A 330 2.07 42.42 4.12
N PRO A 331 3.29 41.90 3.89
CA PRO A 331 4.09 41.19 4.89
C PRO A 331 4.88 42.12 5.80
N LEU A 332 5.03 41.73 7.07
CA LEU A 332 5.89 42.40 8.05
C LEU A 332 7.31 41.83 7.99
N LEU A 333 8.27 42.70 7.72
CA LEU A 333 9.70 42.53 8.00
C LEU A 333 10.07 43.40 9.21
N GLY A 334 10.93 42.86 10.08
CA GLY A 334 11.95 43.65 10.78
C GLY A 334 11.81 43.76 12.29
N GLY A 335 12.79 43.18 12.98
CA GLY A 335 13.09 43.32 14.41
C GLY A 335 14.20 42.36 14.81
#